data_AF-A0A820BY85-F1
#
_entry.id   AF-A0A820BY85-F1
#
_cell.length_a   1.000
_cell.length_b   1.000
_cell.length_c   1.000
_cell.angle_alpha   90.00
_cell.angle_beta   90.00
_cell.angle_gamma   90.00
#
_symmetry.space_group_name_H-M   'P 1'
#
loop_
_entity.id
_entity.type
_entity.pdbx_description
1 polymer ?
#
loop_
_entity_poly.entity_id
_entity_poly.type
_entity_poly.pdbx_seq_one_letter_code
_entity_poly.pdbx_strand_id
1 'polypeptide(L)'
;MLLNFAQILQDDLIAPIVWRTAYGLATTCILGAAVYIGYRVGTPEKYQDRQHQNPELNNQIKKVIDSLKITDDQLIDIMQILEEEMNIGLSPLTHKQASVKMFPSYVRNIPNGTEIGQVLALDLGGTNFRVLLVD
;
A
#
# COMPACT_ATOMS: atom_id res chain seq x y z
N MET A 1 -33.33 -26.56 26.53
CA MET A 1 -32.55 -26.64 27.79
C MET A 1 -31.63 -25.42 27.85
N LEU A 2 -32.22 -24.24 28.00
CA LEU A 2 -31.50 -22.98 28.19
C LEU A 2 -31.73 -22.60 29.65
N LEU A 3 -30.73 -22.83 30.49
CA LEU A 3 -30.77 -22.38 31.88
C LEU A 3 -30.72 -20.85 31.86
N ASN A 4 -31.74 -20.23 32.47
CA ASN A 4 -31.86 -18.79 32.58
C ASN A 4 -30.71 -18.28 33.46
N PHE A 5 -29.78 -17.50 32.90
CA PHE A 5 -28.61 -16.97 33.63
C PHE A 5 -28.99 -16.22 34.92
N ALA A 6 -30.21 -15.70 35.00
CA ALA A 6 -30.74 -15.04 36.20
C ALA A 6 -30.95 -15.98 37.40
N GLN A 7 -31.26 -17.26 37.18
CA GLN A 7 -31.49 -18.23 38.26
C GLN A 7 -30.17 -18.65 38.94
N ILE A 8 -29.07 -18.73 38.19
CA ILE A 8 -27.72 -19.05 38.71
C ILE A 8 -27.20 -17.95 39.67
N LEU A 9 -27.68 -16.71 39.50
CA LEU A 9 -27.28 -15.58 40.34
C LEU A 9 -28.08 -15.48 41.66
N GLN A 10 -29.14 -16.27 41.83
CA GLN A 10 -29.95 -16.34 43.05
C GLN A 10 -29.58 -17.53 43.95
N ASP A 11 -28.68 -18.41 43.50
CA ASP A 11 -28.15 -19.51 44.32
C ASP A 11 -27.04 -19.01 45.25
N ASP A 12 -27.30 -18.99 46.57
CA ASP A 12 -26.37 -18.54 47.62
C ASP A 12 -25.02 -19.28 47.62
N LEU A 13 -24.96 -20.48 47.03
CA LEU A 13 -23.74 -21.28 46.93
C LEU A 13 -22.89 -20.95 45.70
N ILE A 14 -23.50 -20.51 44.58
CA ILE A 14 -22.81 -20.34 43.28
C ILE A 14 -22.46 -18.87 43.02
N ALA A 15 -23.29 -17.93 43.49
CA ALA A 15 -23.03 -16.50 43.41
C ALA A 15 -21.61 -16.08 43.87
N PRO A 16 -21.08 -16.53 45.03
CA PRO A 16 -19.72 -16.16 45.46
C PRO A 16 -18.61 -16.72 44.56
N ILE A 17 -18.81 -17.89 43.94
CA ILE A 17 -17.83 -18.49 43.01
C ILE A 17 -17.83 -17.70 41.69
N VAL A 18 -19.01 -17.38 41.17
CA VAL A 18 -19.17 -16.58 39.93
C VAL A 18 -18.56 -15.20 40.11
N TRP A 19 -18.86 -14.51 41.21
CA TRP A 19 -18.24 -13.21 41.52
C TRP A 19 -16.72 -13.31 41.65
N ARG A 20 -16.18 -14.32 42.34
CA ARG A 20 -14.72 -14.52 42.45
C ARG A 20 -14.05 -14.70 41.09
N THR A 21 -14.64 -15.49 40.19
CA THR A 21 -14.10 -15.66 38.84
C THR A 21 -14.22 -14.40 37.97
N ALA A 22 -15.34 -13.67 38.06
CA ALA A 22 -15.54 -12.43 37.31
C ALA A 22 -14.60 -11.30 37.78
N TYR A 23 -14.45 -11.11 39.09
CA TYR A 23 -13.49 -10.15 39.66
C TYR A 23 -12.04 -10.55 39.35
N GLY A 24 -11.72 -11.85 39.38
CA GLY A 24 -10.40 -12.36 38.99
C GLY A 24 -10.05 -12.07 37.53
N LEU A 25 -10.96 -12.36 36.60
CA LEU A 25 -10.75 -12.05 35.18
C LEU A 25 -10.66 -10.55 34.93
N ALA A 26 -11.54 -9.74 35.53
CA ALA A 26 -11.49 -8.29 35.37
C ALA A 26 -10.17 -7.69 35.88
N THR A 27 -9.68 -8.13 37.03
CA THR A 27 -8.41 -7.64 37.60
C THR A 27 -7.20 -8.05 36.78
N THR A 28 -7.17 -9.28 36.23
CA THR A 28 -6.09 -9.71 35.33
C THR A 28 -6.07 -8.94 34.01
N CYS A 29 -7.24 -8.64 33.43
CA CYS A 29 -7.33 -7.82 32.22
C CYS A 29 -6.84 -6.39 32.46
N ILE A 30 -7.18 -5.78 33.59
CA ILE A 30 -6.75 -4.41 33.94
C ILE A 30 -5.24 -4.35 34.18
N LEU A 31 -4.67 -5.30 34.93
CA LEU A 31 -3.21 -5.37 35.16
C LEU A 31 -2.45 -5.65 33.87
N GLY A 32 -2.94 -6.56 33.02
CA GLY A 32 -2.35 -6.83 31.71
C GLY A 32 -2.35 -5.60 30.79
N ALA A 33 -3.46 -4.86 30.77
CA ALA A 33 -3.54 -3.60 30.03
C ALA A 33 -2.58 -2.54 30.59
N ALA A 34 -2.48 -2.40 31.91
CA ALA A 34 -1.56 -1.45 32.55
C ALA A 34 -0.08 -1.78 32.27
N VAL A 35 0.30 -3.05 32.31
CA VAL A 35 1.65 -3.51 31.93
C VAL A 35 1.91 -3.29 30.44
N TYR A 36 0.95 -3.61 29.57
CA TYR A 36 1.08 -3.40 28.13
C TYR A 36 1.19 -1.91 27.77
N ILE A 37 0.37 -1.06 28.38
CA ILE A 37 0.44 0.40 28.24
C ILE A 37 1.77 0.90 28.81
N GLY A 38 2.21 0.43 29.97
CA GLY A 38 3.52 0.76 30.55
C GLY A 38 4.69 0.33 29.65
N TYR A 39 4.60 -0.82 28.99
CA TYR A 39 5.60 -1.28 28.01
C TYR A 39 5.56 -0.46 26.71
N ARG A 40 4.37 -0.06 26.24
CA ARG A 40 4.18 0.75 25.03
C ARG A 40 4.52 2.23 25.23
N VAL A 41 4.21 2.78 26.40
CA VAL A 41 4.39 4.20 26.76
C VAL A 41 5.74 4.42 27.44
N GLY A 42 6.31 3.42 28.11
CA GLY A 42 7.57 3.50 28.85
C GLY A 42 8.85 3.47 28.02
N THR A 43 8.76 3.47 26.68
CA THR A 43 9.94 3.75 25.83
C THR A 43 9.59 4.66 24.65
N PRO A 44 9.28 5.95 24.85
CA PRO A 44 9.20 6.92 23.75
C PRO A 44 10.62 7.29 23.27
N GLU A 45 11.60 7.24 24.18
CA GLU A 45 12.97 7.74 24.00
C GLU A 45 13.76 6.96 22.93
N LYS A 46 13.58 5.63 22.86
CA LYS A 46 14.27 4.77 21.87
C LYS A 46 13.85 5.04 20.42
N TYR A 47 12.66 5.58 20.18
CA TYR A 47 12.21 5.89 18.82
C TYR A 47 12.74 7.23 18.33
N GLN A 48 12.89 8.22 19.22
CA GLN A 48 13.47 9.54 18.90
C GLN A 48 15.01 9.51 18.84
N ASP A 49 15.67 8.64 19.60
CA ASP A 49 17.12 8.45 19.53
C ASP A 49 17.59 7.86 18.20
N ARG A 50 16.81 6.94 17.59
CA ARG A 50 17.19 6.34 16.30
C ARG A 50 17.27 7.33 15.14
N GLN A 51 16.54 8.45 15.20
CA GLN A 51 16.62 9.51 14.20
C GLN A 51 17.88 10.38 14.39
N HIS A 52 18.47 10.43 15.60
CA HIS A 52 19.65 11.22 15.93
C HIS A 52 20.97 10.42 15.96
N GLN A 53 20.91 9.10 15.79
CA GLN A 53 22.04 8.19 16.07
C GLN A 53 23.25 8.32 15.11
N ASN A 54 23.12 8.95 13.94
CA ASN A 54 24.27 9.25 13.09
C ASN A 54 23.99 10.44 12.14
N PRO A 55 24.40 11.68 12.49
CA PRO A 55 24.17 12.85 11.66
C PRO A 55 24.92 12.78 10.33
N GLU A 56 26.06 12.09 10.27
CA GLU A 56 26.82 11.90 9.03
C GLU A 56 26.07 10.99 8.05
N LEU A 57 25.55 9.86 8.55
CA LEU A 57 24.69 8.96 7.76
C LEU A 57 23.43 9.68 7.30
N ASN A 58 22.76 10.43 8.17
CA ASN A 58 21.57 11.20 7.80
C ASN A 58 21.87 12.24 6.71
N ASN A 59 23.02 12.91 6.78
CA ASN A 59 23.46 13.83 5.72
C ASN A 59 23.75 13.10 4.41
N GLN A 60 24.37 11.92 4.45
CA GLN A 60 24.60 11.09 3.27
C GLN A 60 23.26 10.64 2.64
N ILE A 61 22.31 10.16 3.45
CA ILE A 61 20.96 9.79 3.01
C ILE A 61 20.26 10.99 2.39
N LYS A 62 20.29 12.15 3.06
CA LYS A 62 19.67 13.38 2.56
C LYS A 62 20.29 13.79 1.22
N LYS A 63 21.61 13.69 1.05
CA LYS A 63 22.27 13.99 -0.22
C LYS A 63 21.82 13.08 -1.36
N VAL A 64 21.66 11.78 -1.10
CA VAL A 64 21.13 10.82 -2.09
C VAL A 64 19.69 11.16 -2.42
N ILE A 65 18.82 11.38 -1.43
CA ILE A 65 17.42 11.72 -1.66
C ILE A 65 17.29 13.05 -2.41
N ASP A 66 18.07 14.05 -2.03
CA ASP A 66 18.08 15.36 -2.70
C ASP A 66 18.51 15.23 -4.16
N SER A 67 19.40 14.29 -4.51
CA SER A 67 19.75 14.02 -5.91
C SER A 67 18.65 13.35 -6.74
N LEU A 68 17.64 12.78 -6.07
CA LEU A 68 16.45 12.21 -6.71
C LEU A 68 15.29 13.20 -6.78
N LYS A 69 15.43 14.38 -6.15
CA LYS A 69 14.44 15.45 -6.27
C LYS A 69 14.61 16.12 -7.62
N ILE A 70 13.54 16.11 -8.39
CA ILE A 70 13.45 16.76 -9.69
C ILE A 70 12.75 18.10 -9.48
N THR A 71 13.36 19.18 -9.96
CA THR A 71 12.74 20.51 -9.96
C THR A 71 11.77 20.66 -11.14
N ASP A 72 10.90 21.67 -11.09
CA ASP A 72 9.97 21.93 -12.19
C ASP A 72 10.71 22.22 -13.51
N ASP A 73 11.81 22.98 -13.47
CA ASP A 73 12.64 23.25 -14.66
C ASP A 73 13.22 21.96 -15.25
N GLN A 74 13.75 21.08 -14.40
CA GLN A 74 14.28 19.78 -14.86
C GLN A 74 13.17 18.90 -15.45
N LEU A 75 11.95 18.98 -14.90
CA LEU A 75 10.81 18.25 -15.44
C LEU A 75 10.42 18.76 -16.83
N ILE A 76 10.43 20.08 -17.04
CA ILE A 76 10.19 20.69 -18.36
C ILE A 76 11.25 20.22 -19.36
N ASP A 77 12.53 20.21 -18.98
CA ASP A 77 13.61 19.71 -19.83
C ASP A 77 13.41 18.24 -20.22
N ILE A 78 13.02 17.38 -19.26
CA ILE A 78 12.72 15.96 -19.51
C ILE A 78 11.55 15.80 -20.48
N MET A 79 10.50 16.61 -20.33
CA MET A 79 9.35 16.58 -21.23
C MET A 79 9.75 16.95 -22.65
N GLN A 80 10.58 17.98 -22.82
CA GLN A 80 11.07 18.39 -24.12
C GLN A 80 11.94 17.30 -24.77
N ILE A 81 12.88 16.70 -24.03
CA ILE A 81 13.70 15.59 -24.53
C ILE A 81 12.82 14.41 -24.96
N LEU A 82 11.80 14.08 -24.18
CA LEU A 82 10.88 12.99 -24.52
C LEU A 82 10.10 13.30 -25.80
N GLU A 83 9.63 14.53 -25.96
CA GLU A 83 8.95 14.98 -27.19
C GLU A 83 9.86 14.90 -28.42
N GLU A 84 11.11 15.34 -28.30
CA GLU A 84 12.10 15.23 -29.36
C GLU A 84 12.36 13.77 -29.76
N GLU A 85 12.56 12.88 -28.79
CA GLU A 85 12.76 11.44 -29.06
C GLU A 85 11.52 10.78 -29.68
N MET A 86 10.30 11.21 -29.31
CA MET A 86 9.08 10.75 -29.96
C MET A 86 9.05 11.17 -31.44
N ASN A 87 9.41 12.41 -31.75
CA ASN A 87 9.49 12.90 -33.14
C ASN A 87 10.54 12.14 -33.96
N ILE A 88 11.70 11.84 -33.37
CA ILE A 88 12.74 11.00 -33.97
C ILE A 88 12.21 9.58 -34.22
N GLY A 89 11.43 9.02 -33.28
CA GLY A 89 10.80 7.71 -33.39
C GLY A 89 9.73 7.60 -34.47
N LEU A 90 8.98 8.68 -34.73
CA LEU A 90 7.95 8.74 -35.77
C LEU A 90 8.53 8.92 -37.18
N SER A 91 9.71 9.52 -37.31
CA SER A 91 10.35 9.75 -38.60
C SER A 91 10.93 8.46 -39.19
N PRO A 92 10.55 8.07 -40.44
CA PRO A 92 11.06 6.85 -41.07
C PRO A 92 12.59 6.82 -41.24
N LEU A 93 13.21 7.99 -41.37
CA LEU A 93 14.65 8.12 -41.58
C LEU A 93 15.45 7.87 -40.29
N THR A 94 14.89 8.25 -39.13
CA THR A 94 15.58 8.25 -37.84
C THR A 94 15.11 7.16 -36.88
N HIS A 95 13.96 6.54 -37.16
CA HIS A 95 13.33 5.50 -36.32
C HIS A 95 14.28 4.39 -35.83
N LYS A 96 15.21 3.94 -36.69
CA LYS A 96 16.18 2.88 -36.31
C LYS A 96 17.10 3.32 -35.16
N GLN A 97 17.43 4.59 -35.08
CA GLN A 97 18.34 5.16 -34.07
C GLN A 97 17.59 5.72 -32.85
N ALA A 98 16.28 5.96 -32.95
CA ALA A 98 15.47 6.51 -31.86
C ALA A 98 15.51 5.66 -30.58
N SER A 99 15.58 6.30 -29.41
CA SER A 99 15.45 5.60 -28.12
C SER A 99 13.99 5.23 -27.85
N VAL A 100 13.06 6.10 -28.27
CA VAL A 100 11.60 5.87 -28.20
C VAL A 100 11.09 5.45 -29.58
N LYS A 101 10.67 4.19 -29.73
CA LYS A 101 10.41 3.60 -31.06
C LYS A 101 9.08 3.97 -31.71
N MET A 102 8.07 4.44 -30.97
CA MET A 102 6.79 4.87 -31.56
C MET A 102 6.17 3.86 -32.56
N PHE A 103 6.12 2.57 -32.20
CA PHE A 103 5.56 1.55 -33.09
C PHE A 103 4.05 1.76 -33.35
N PRO A 104 3.57 1.54 -34.59
CA PRO A 104 2.15 1.63 -34.89
C PRO A 104 1.38 0.47 -34.24
N SER A 105 0.33 0.80 -33.49
CA SER A 105 -0.61 -0.20 -32.94
C SER A 105 -1.60 -0.73 -33.98
N TYR A 106 -1.70 -0.07 -35.15
CA TYR A 106 -2.70 -0.29 -36.19
C TYR A 106 -4.17 -0.06 -35.77
N VAL A 107 -4.42 0.42 -34.55
CA VAL A 107 -5.72 0.92 -34.10
C VAL A 107 -5.92 2.32 -34.65
N ARG A 108 -6.91 2.50 -35.54
CA ARG A 108 -7.12 3.78 -36.26
C ARG A 108 -8.14 4.69 -35.61
N ASN A 109 -9.11 4.13 -34.87
CA ASN A 109 -10.20 4.86 -34.23
C ASN A 109 -10.39 4.37 -32.80
N ILE A 110 -10.88 5.26 -31.94
CA ILE A 110 -11.32 4.93 -30.58
C ILE A 110 -12.71 4.28 -30.66
N PRO A 111 -13.03 3.31 -29.79
CA PRO A 111 -14.35 2.72 -29.75
C PRO A 111 -15.46 3.77 -29.60
N ASN A 112 -16.54 3.60 -30.35
CA ASN A 112 -17.65 4.56 -30.37
C ASN A 112 -18.94 4.02 -29.73
N GLY A 113 -18.90 2.80 -29.18
CA GLY A 113 -20.04 2.14 -28.52
C GLY A 113 -21.01 1.46 -29.48
N THR A 114 -20.69 1.42 -30.78
CA THR A 114 -21.48 0.67 -31.79
C THR A 114 -20.91 -0.71 -32.07
N GLU A 115 -19.80 -1.07 -31.43
CA GLU A 115 -19.22 -2.41 -31.49
C GLU A 115 -20.19 -3.40 -30.83
N ILE A 116 -20.49 -4.50 -31.52
CA ILE A 116 -21.40 -5.55 -31.05
C ILE A 116 -20.74 -6.89 -31.30
N GLY A 117 -20.68 -7.74 -30.27
CA GLY A 117 -20.27 -9.14 -30.40
C GLY A 117 -19.45 -9.62 -29.22
N GLN A 118 -19.37 -10.95 -29.09
CA GLN A 118 -18.59 -11.60 -28.05
C GLN A 118 -17.14 -11.78 -28.50
N VAL A 119 -16.18 -11.37 -27.67
CA VAL A 119 -14.75 -11.46 -27.96
C VAL A 119 -13.98 -12.10 -26.80
N LEU A 120 -12.97 -12.91 -27.13
CA LEU A 120 -12.00 -13.39 -26.15
C LEU A 120 -10.81 -12.43 -26.09
N ALA A 121 -10.46 -11.99 -24.89
CA ALA A 121 -9.28 -11.17 -24.64
C ALA A 121 -8.22 -11.95 -23.85
N LEU A 122 -6.97 -11.72 -24.21
CA LEU A 122 -5.79 -12.30 -23.57
C LEU A 122 -4.91 -11.18 -23.04
N ASP A 123 -4.50 -11.28 -21.78
CA ASP A 123 -3.58 -10.33 -21.15
C ASP A 123 -2.32 -11.04 -20.69
N LEU A 124 -1.19 -10.65 -21.29
CA LEU A 124 0.14 -11.23 -21.13
C LEU A 124 1.15 -10.12 -20.82
N GLY A 125 1.98 -10.31 -19.78
CA GLY A 125 3.09 -9.40 -19.45
C GLY A 125 3.03 -8.77 -18.07
N GLY A 126 1.90 -8.89 -17.37
CA GLY A 126 1.79 -8.57 -15.93
C GLY A 126 2.16 -9.74 -15.02
N THR A 127 1.85 -9.62 -13.73
CA THR A 127 2.10 -10.68 -12.73
C THR A 127 1.34 -11.97 -13.04
N ASN A 128 0.15 -11.87 -13.63
CA ASN A 128 -0.72 -13.01 -13.92
C ASN A 128 -1.19 -12.96 -15.37
N PHE A 129 -1.22 -14.14 -16.01
CA PHE A 129 -1.89 -14.33 -17.29
C PHE A 129 -3.42 -14.37 -17.07
N ARG A 130 -4.17 -13.66 -17.91
CA ARG A 130 -5.64 -13.63 -17.83
C ARG A 130 -6.27 -13.96 -19.18
N VAL A 131 -7.38 -14.69 -19.12
CA VAL A 131 -8.29 -14.96 -20.24
C VAL A 131 -9.65 -14.40 -19.86
N LEU A 132 -10.22 -13.56 -20.72
CA LEU A 132 -11.50 -12.90 -20.49
C LEU A 132 -12.43 -13.17 -21.68
N LEU A 133 -13.72 -13.33 -21.40
CA LEU A 133 -14.79 -13.22 -22.38
C LEU A 133 -15.47 -11.86 -22.16
N VAL A 134 -15.62 -11.07 -23.22
CA VAL A 134 -16.20 -9.73 -23.21
C VAL A 134 -17.37 -9.71 -24.18
N ASP A 135 -18.48 -9.11 -23.74
CA ASP A 135 -19.79 -9.08 -24.41
C ASP A 135 -20.23 -7.65 -24.70
#